data_AF-A0A8T5M9R5-F1
#
_entry.id   AF-A0A8T5M9R5-F1
#
_cell.length_a   1.000
_cell.length_b   1.000
_cell.length_c   1.000
_cell.angle_alpha   90.00
_cell.angle_beta   90.00
_cell.angle_gamma   90.00
#
_symmetry.space_group_name_H-M   'P 1'
#
loop_
_entity.id
_entity.type
_entity.pdbx_description
1 polymer ?
#
loop_
_entity_poly.entity_id
_entity_poly.type
_entity_poly.pdbx_seq_one_letter_code
_entity_poly.pdbx_strand_id
1 'polypeptide(L)'
;MDHSGAKNALEEVNLAEVLEELFMVLTDKEKSVVVKRFSLDSQPKKTLESIGQEFSVTRERVRQIEKIALSKLRRTTPNTKLNLVNEIAGGLIRKNGGVLLEEDVIGGVLNKIAKPTEIDRYIIVLSLSVNEDLSLGDSANKYHKFWHLKSVSFSDIARVLKIAHKKLKDKEDTIAEMKLVRDVQADLKADGYNY
;
A
#
# COMPACT_ATOMS: atom_id res chain seq x y z
N MET A 1 16.98 -21.36 -17.64
CA MET A 1 15.62 -20.91 -18.05
C MET A 1 15.54 -19.43 -17.74
N ASP A 2 15.15 -18.66 -18.73
CA ASP A 2 15.32 -17.21 -18.83
C ASP A 2 14.48 -16.43 -17.79
N HIS A 3 15.14 -15.65 -16.94
CA HIS A 3 14.53 -14.71 -15.99
C HIS A 3 14.74 -13.23 -16.41
N SER A 4 15.10 -12.95 -17.66
CA SER A 4 15.48 -11.60 -18.11
C SER A 4 14.31 -10.71 -18.54
N GLY A 5 13.14 -11.26 -18.88
CA GLY A 5 12.03 -10.50 -19.48
C GLY A 5 11.37 -9.44 -18.58
N ALA A 6 11.39 -9.60 -17.25
CA ALA A 6 10.74 -8.66 -16.33
C ALA A 6 11.61 -7.45 -15.95
N LYS A 7 12.92 -7.46 -16.26
CA LYS A 7 13.82 -6.40 -15.80
C LYS A 7 13.63 -5.05 -16.50
N ASN A 8 13.03 -5.02 -17.69
CA ASN A 8 12.96 -3.78 -18.50
C ASN A 8 11.55 -3.17 -18.60
N ALA A 9 10.50 -3.86 -18.16
CA ALA A 9 9.13 -3.45 -18.47
C ALA A 9 8.66 -2.17 -17.76
N LEU A 10 9.17 -1.86 -16.56
CA LEU A 10 8.89 -0.59 -15.87
C LEU A 10 9.91 0.51 -16.17
N GLU A 11 11.08 0.18 -16.73
CA GLU A 11 12.14 1.16 -16.97
C GLU A 11 11.69 2.22 -18.01
N GLU A 12 10.89 1.80 -18.99
CA GLU A 12 10.37 2.66 -20.07
C GLU A 12 8.99 3.27 -19.76
N VAL A 13 8.42 3.03 -18.57
CA VAL A 13 7.07 3.47 -18.23
C VAL A 13 7.09 4.80 -17.50
N ASN A 14 6.40 5.79 -18.07
CA ASN A 14 6.07 7.03 -17.38
C ASN A 14 4.75 6.85 -16.61
N LEU A 15 4.81 6.72 -15.29
CA LEU A 15 3.60 6.48 -14.49
C LEU A 15 2.62 7.66 -14.53
N ALA A 16 3.08 8.89 -14.74
CA ALA A 16 2.21 10.05 -14.85
C ALA A 16 1.33 9.99 -16.13
N GLU A 17 1.86 9.50 -17.24
CA GLU A 17 1.08 9.28 -18.47
C GLU A 17 0.01 8.20 -18.25
N VAL A 18 0.40 7.09 -17.60
CA VAL A 18 -0.51 5.99 -17.27
C VAL A 18 -1.60 6.44 -16.29
N LEU A 19 -1.28 7.36 -15.37
CA LEU A 19 -2.25 7.94 -14.45
C LEU A 19 -3.32 8.74 -15.21
N GLU A 20 -2.93 9.53 -16.21
CA GLU A 20 -3.88 10.31 -17.01
C GLU A 20 -4.81 9.40 -17.83
N GLU A 21 -4.30 8.29 -18.39
CA GLU A 21 -5.14 7.26 -19.03
C GLU A 21 -6.17 6.68 -18.05
N LEU A 22 -5.75 6.36 -16.83
CA LEU A 22 -6.64 5.86 -15.78
C LEU A 22 -7.70 6.89 -15.35
N PHE A 23 -7.37 8.17 -15.40
CA PHE A 23 -8.29 9.24 -15.04
C PHE A 23 -9.34 9.53 -16.11
N MET A 24 -9.19 9.05 -17.35
CA MET A 24 -10.20 9.22 -18.40
C MET A 24 -11.56 8.56 -18.07
N VAL A 25 -11.58 7.55 -17.20
CA VAL A 25 -12.84 6.91 -16.75
C VAL A 25 -13.52 7.62 -15.58
N LEU A 26 -12.87 8.64 -15.02
CA LEU A 26 -13.36 9.41 -13.89
C LEU A 26 -14.01 10.70 -14.37
N THR A 27 -15.08 11.10 -13.69
CA THR A 27 -15.60 12.48 -13.79
C THR A 27 -14.63 13.46 -13.14
N ASP A 28 -14.71 14.75 -13.49
CA ASP A 28 -13.84 15.78 -12.89
C ASP A 28 -13.90 15.80 -11.36
N LYS A 29 -15.09 15.57 -10.78
CA LYS A 29 -15.28 15.48 -9.33
C LYS A 29 -14.58 14.26 -8.73
N GLU A 30 -14.69 13.11 -9.38
CA GLU A 30 -13.99 11.88 -8.96
C GLU A 30 -12.48 12.04 -9.06
N LYS A 31 -11.96 12.55 -10.19
CA LYS A 31 -10.54 12.85 -10.39
C LYS A 31 -10.02 13.79 -9.31
N SER A 32 -10.71 14.91 -9.06
CA SER A 32 -10.28 15.88 -8.06
C SER A 32 -10.25 15.33 -6.64
N VAL A 33 -11.25 14.52 -6.25
CA VAL A 33 -11.25 13.83 -4.96
C VAL A 33 -10.06 12.87 -4.86
N VAL A 34 -9.79 12.05 -5.88
CA VAL A 34 -8.64 11.12 -5.88
C VAL A 34 -7.31 11.88 -5.81
N VAL A 35 -7.11 12.91 -6.63
CA VAL A 35 -5.89 13.72 -6.63
C VAL A 35 -5.57 14.26 -5.24
N LYS A 36 -6.55 14.91 -4.58
CA LYS A 36 -6.39 15.50 -3.24
C LYS A 36 -6.21 14.46 -2.13
N ARG A 37 -6.83 13.28 -2.27
CA ARG A 37 -6.74 12.19 -1.27
C ARG A 37 -5.41 11.45 -1.33
N PHE A 38 -4.78 11.40 -2.49
CA PHE A 38 -3.56 10.65 -2.74
C PHE A 38 -2.33 11.54 -2.96
N SER A 39 -2.45 12.87 -2.86
CA SER A 39 -1.35 13.84 -3.04
C SER A 39 -0.76 13.84 -4.45
N LEU A 40 -1.58 13.53 -5.46
CA LEU A 40 -1.13 13.41 -6.87
C LEU A 40 -0.87 14.77 -7.53
N ASP A 41 -1.16 15.86 -6.85
CA ASP A 41 -0.83 17.24 -7.23
C ASP A 41 0.37 17.78 -6.42
N SER A 42 1.13 16.89 -5.76
CA SER A 42 2.24 17.24 -4.86
C SER A 42 1.82 18.13 -3.67
N GLN A 43 0.52 18.23 -3.38
CA GLN A 43 0.01 18.89 -2.18
C GLN A 43 -0.17 17.86 -1.06
N PRO A 44 -0.07 18.28 0.22
CA PRO A 44 -0.32 17.38 1.33
C PRO A 44 -1.71 16.72 1.25
N LYS A 45 -1.75 15.42 1.58
CA LYS A 45 -2.99 14.63 1.63
C LYS A 45 -4.09 15.36 2.38
N LYS A 46 -5.23 15.59 1.71
CA LYS A 46 -6.42 16.18 2.35
C LYS A 46 -7.31 15.12 2.98
N THR A 47 -7.97 15.50 4.08
CA THR A 47 -9.00 14.67 4.73
C THR A 47 -10.33 14.74 3.97
N LEU A 48 -11.22 13.78 4.18
CA LEU A 48 -12.56 13.80 3.57
C LEU A 48 -13.35 15.04 4.01
N GLU A 49 -13.14 15.47 5.24
CA GLU A 49 -13.71 16.66 5.84
C GLU A 49 -13.21 17.93 5.15
N SER A 50 -11.89 18.06 4.96
CA SER A 50 -11.29 19.22 4.27
C SER A 50 -11.74 19.31 2.82
N ILE A 51 -11.80 18.18 2.11
CA ILE A 51 -12.33 18.12 0.75
C ILE A 51 -13.84 18.47 0.74
N GLY A 52 -14.60 17.98 1.72
CA GLY A 52 -16.04 18.27 1.83
C GLY A 52 -16.31 19.77 1.97
N GLN A 53 -15.51 20.45 2.78
CA GLN A 53 -15.56 21.92 2.91
C GLN A 53 -15.27 22.63 1.59
N GLU A 54 -14.25 22.21 0.84
CA GLU A 54 -13.88 22.80 -0.46
C GLU A 54 -14.99 22.64 -1.51
N PHE A 55 -15.69 21.50 -1.50
CA PHE A 55 -16.79 21.21 -2.43
C PHE A 55 -18.18 21.59 -1.91
N SER A 56 -18.29 22.19 -0.73
CA SER A 56 -19.57 22.47 -0.06
C SER A 56 -20.48 21.25 0.06
N VAL A 57 -19.90 20.09 0.39
CA VAL A 57 -20.61 18.82 0.60
C VAL A 57 -20.20 18.17 1.92
N THR A 58 -21.01 17.22 2.39
CA THR A 58 -20.69 16.47 3.60
C THR A 58 -19.48 15.56 3.38
N ARG A 59 -18.76 15.26 4.47
CA ARG A 59 -17.70 14.23 4.51
C ARG A 59 -18.15 12.91 3.90
N GLU A 60 -19.37 12.48 4.22
CA GLU A 60 -19.94 11.22 3.72
C GLU A 60 -20.14 11.26 2.21
N ARG A 61 -20.53 12.41 1.65
CA ARG A 61 -20.63 12.57 0.19
C ARG A 61 -19.26 12.44 -0.48
N VAL A 62 -18.21 13.02 0.09
CA VAL A 62 -16.84 12.83 -0.43
C VAL A 62 -16.42 11.37 -0.36
N ARG A 63 -16.71 10.67 0.75
CA ARG A 63 -16.43 9.24 0.92
C ARG A 63 -17.10 8.39 -0.17
N GLN A 64 -18.35 8.73 -0.53
CA GLN A 64 -19.06 8.06 -1.62
C GLN A 64 -18.36 8.29 -2.97
N ILE A 65 -17.98 9.53 -3.26
CA ILE A 65 -17.27 9.88 -4.50
C ILE A 65 -15.93 9.13 -4.57
N GLU A 66 -15.14 9.14 -3.49
CA GLU A 66 -13.87 8.40 -3.38
C GLU A 66 -14.10 6.90 -3.64
N LYS A 67 -15.10 6.28 -2.99
CA LYS A 67 -15.42 4.86 -3.17
C LYS A 67 -15.79 4.53 -4.62
N ILE A 68 -16.58 5.38 -5.28
CA ILE A 68 -16.98 5.19 -6.68
C ILE A 68 -15.75 5.31 -7.59
N ALA A 69 -14.92 6.33 -7.39
CA ALA A 69 -13.71 6.55 -8.17
C ALA A 69 -12.74 5.37 -8.04
N LEU A 70 -12.42 4.94 -6.81
CA LEU A 70 -11.54 3.79 -6.56
C LEU A 70 -12.10 2.49 -7.15
N SER A 71 -13.43 2.30 -7.13
CA SER A 71 -14.07 1.14 -7.77
C SER A 71 -13.89 1.12 -9.29
N LYS A 72 -13.99 2.29 -9.94
CA LYS A 72 -13.70 2.42 -11.39
C LYS A 72 -12.22 2.14 -11.67
N LEU A 73 -11.32 2.76 -10.92
CA LEU A 73 -9.87 2.56 -11.08
C LEU A 73 -9.47 1.09 -10.88
N ARG A 74 -10.04 0.40 -9.89
CA ARG A 74 -9.82 -1.04 -9.64
C ARG A 74 -10.15 -1.91 -10.86
N ARG A 75 -11.21 -1.57 -11.60
CA ARG A 75 -11.61 -2.29 -12.83
C ARG A 75 -10.73 -1.96 -14.03
N THR A 76 -10.21 -0.74 -14.11
CA THR A 76 -9.40 -0.30 -15.26
C THR A 76 -7.93 -0.67 -15.11
N THR A 77 -7.39 -0.67 -13.88
CA THR A 77 -5.96 -0.89 -13.58
C THR A 77 -5.35 -2.14 -14.24
N PRO A 78 -6.02 -3.32 -14.24
CA PRO A 78 -5.46 -4.51 -14.88
C PRO A 78 -5.24 -4.37 -16.39
N ASN A 79 -5.95 -3.44 -17.04
CA ASN A 79 -5.86 -3.20 -18.48
C ASN A 79 -4.89 -2.06 -18.85
N THR A 80 -4.19 -1.49 -17.87
CA THR A 80 -3.19 -0.44 -18.11
C THR A 80 -1.80 -0.90 -17.71
N LYS A 81 -0.77 -0.14 -18.09
CA LYS A 81 0.61 -0.40 -17.66
C LYS A 81 0.80 -0.29 -16.14
N LEU A 82 -0.18 0.26 -15.40
CA LEU A 82 -0.14 0.30 -13.94
C LEU A 82 -0.23 -1.11 -13.34
N ASN A 83 -0.74 -2.10 -14.08
CA ASN A 83 -0.70 -3.50 -13.63
C ASN A 83 0.73 -4.00 -13.37
N LEU A 84 1.74 -3.48 -14.06
CA LEU A 84 3.15 -3.82 -13.80
C LEU A 84 3.58 -3.40 -12.39
N VAL A 85 3.10 -2.25 -11.89
CA VAL A 85 3.34 -1.81 -10.51
C VAL A 85 2.73 -2.81 -9.53
N ASN A 86 1.50 -3.28 -9.79
CA ASN A 86 0.83 -4.27 -8.95
C ASN A 86 1.57 -5.62 -8.92
N GLU A 87 2.07 -6.08 -10.07
CA GLU A 87 2.84 -7.32 -10.18
C GLU A 87 4.15 -7.25 -9.38
N ILE A 88 4.90 -6.16 -9.54
CA ILE A 88 6.17 -5.97 -8.81
C ILE A 88 5.92 -5.83 -7.31
N ALA A 89 4.99 -4.96 -6.90
CA ALA A 89 4.67 -4.77 -5.50
C ALA A 89 4.16 -6.06 -4.85
N GLY A 90 3.25 -6.77 -5.51
CA GLY A 90 2.76 -8.07 -5.04
C GLY A 90 3.87 -9.11 -4.93
N GLY A 91 4.81 -9.13 -5.88
CA GLY A 91 6.00 -9.97 -5.84
C GLY A 91 6.91 -9.65 -4.66
N LEU A 92 7.16 -8.37 -4.39
CA LEU A 92 7.95 -7.90 -3.24
C LEU A 92 7.30 -8.33 -1.92
N ILE A 93 5.99 -8.10 -1.77
CA ILE A 93 5.25 -8.46 -0.54
C ILE A 93 5.25 -9.98 -0.36
N ARG A 94 5.00 -10.77 -1.40
CA ARG A 94 5.05 -12.25 -1.35
C ARG A 94 6.43 -12.76 -0.94
N LYS A 95 7.50 -12.21 -1.51
CA LYS A 95 8.87 -12.59 -1.20
C LYS A 95 9.23 -12.31 0.27
N ASN A 96 8.56 -11.34 0.91
CA ASN A 96 8.74 -10.97 2.31
C ASN A 96 7.70 -11.61 3.24
N GLY A 97 7.11 -12.75 2.86
CA GLY A 97 6.18 -13.48 3.73
C GLY A 97 4.76 -12.90 3.78
N GLY A 98 4.41 -12.04 2.81
CA GLY A 98 3.06 -11.51 2.66
C GLY A 98 2.79 -10.21 3.41
N VAL A 99 3.82 -9.58 4.01
CA VAL A 99 3.74 -8.30 4.71
C VAL A 99 5.01 -7.49 4.42
N LEU A 100 4.89 -6.20 4.10
CA LEU A 100 6.04 -5.32 3.87
C LEU A 100 5.69 -3.86 4.18
N LEU A 101 6.65 -3.08 4.70
CA LEU A 101 6.42 -1.65 4.98
C LEU A 101 6.10 -0.88 3.69
N GLU A 102 5.28 0.16 3.80
CA GLU A 102 4.92 1.02 2.67
C GLU A 102 6.16 1.60 1.98
N GLU A 103 7.11 2.11 2.74
CA GLU A 103 8.36 2.67 2.21
C GLU A 103 9.21 1.63 1.47
N ASP A 104 9.24 0.39 1.95
CA ASP A 104 10.02 -0.68 1.31
C ASP A 104 9.36 -1.17 0.01
N VAL A 105 8.03 -1.26 -0.03
CA VAL A 105 7.30 -1.56 -1.27
C VAL A 105 7.52 -0.45 -2.29
N ILE A 106 7.35 0.81 -1.88
CA ILE A 106 7.53 1.97 -2.76
C ILE A 106 8.96 2.03 -3.28
N GLY A 107 9.96 1.97 -2.39
CA GLY A 107 11.38 1.98 -2.78
C GLY A 107 11.72 0.82 -3.71
N GLY A 108 11.20 -0.37 -3.44
CA GLY A 108 11.39 -1.55 -4.29
C GLY A 108 10.83 -1.38 -5.71
N VAL A 109 9.69 -0.71 -5.86
CA VAL A 109 9.09 -0.40 -7.17
C VAL A 109 9.80 0.78 -7.85
N LEU A 110 10.11 1.85 -7.14
CA LEU A 110 10.82 3.01 -7.69
C LEU A 110 12.19 2.63 -8.26
N ASN A 111 12.89 1.68 -7.63
CA ASN A 111 14.14 1.11 -8.13
C ASN A 111 14.01 0.34 -9.46
N LYS A 112 12.80 0.16 -9.98
CA LYS A 112 12.51 -0.45 -11.28
C LYS A 112 12.13 0.58 -12.35
N ILE A 113 12.05 1.86 -11.99
CA ILE A 113 11.74 2.96 -12.90
C ILE A 113 13.06 3.65 -13.26
N ALA A 114 13.29 3.91 -14.55
CA ALA A 114 14.58 4.47 -14.98
C ALA A 114 14.83 5.90 -14.46
N LYS A 115 13.77 6.71 -14.41
CA LYS A 115 13.82 8.11 -13.96
C LYS A 115 12.62 8.41 -13.07
N PRO A 116 12.64 7.96 -11.80
CA PRO A 116 11.54 8.21 -10.89
C PRO A 116 11.42 9.71 -10.60
N THR A 117 10.19 10.15 -10.46
CA THR A 117 9.76 11.51 -10.12
C THR A 117 9.09 11.51 -8.75
N GLU A 118 8.89 12.68 -8.14
CA GLU A 118 8.23 12.78 -6.83
C GLU A 118 6.78 12.25 -6.86
N ILE A 119 6.08 12.39 -7.99
CA ILE A 119 4.70 11.95 -8.14
C ILE A 119 4.57 10.42 -8.22
N ASP A 120 5.60 9.71 -8.68
CA ASP A 120 5.58 8.25 -8.87
C ASP A 120 5.28 7.51 -7.56
N ARG A 121 5.79 8.01 -6.44
CA ARG A 121 5.45 7.53 -5.10
C ARG A 121 3.94 7.50 -4.87
N TYR A 122 3.28 8.61 -5.16
CA TYR A 122 1.85 8.77 -4.91
C TYR A 122 1.02 7.90 -5.87
N ILE A 123 1.49 7.72 -7.10
CA ILE A 123 0.89 6.82 -8.09
C ILE A 123 1.01 5.37 -7.64
N ILE A 124 2.17 4.96 -7.12
CA ILE A 124 2.37 3.62 -6.54
C ILE A 124 1.39 3.42 -5.39
N VAL A 125 1.27 4.36 -4.44
CA VAL A 125 0.31 4.25 -3.32
C VAL A 125 -1.13 4.12 -3.80
N LEU A 126 -1.53 4.88 -4.85
CA LEU A 126 -2.85 4.73 -5.47
C LEU A 126 -3.01 3.32 -6.06
N SER A 127 -2.03 2.83 -6.81
CA SER A 127 -2.01 1.48 -7.40
C SER A 127 -2.22 0.40 -6.34
N LEU A 128 -1.49 0.46 -5.23
CA LEU A 128 -1.62 -0.48 -4.12
C LEU A 128 -3.02 -0.41 -3.48
N SER A 129 -3.59 0.79 -3.38
CA SER A 129 -4.90 1.03 -2.77
C SER A 129 -6.07 0.50 -3.61
N VAL A 130 -5.89 0.38 -4.92
CA VAL A 130 -6.91 -0.20 -5.82
C VAL A 130 -6.66 -1.68 -6.12
N ASN A 131 -5.54 -2.25 -5.65
CA ASN A 131 -5.21 -3.65 -5.83
C ASN A 131 -6.19 -4.57 -5.09
N GLU A 132 -6.66 -5.63 -5.74
CA GLU A 132 -7.65 -6.54 -5.17
C GLU A 132 -7.10 -7.48 -4.10
N ASP A 133 -5.80 -7.79 -4.12
CA ASP A 133 -5.15 -8.80 -3.29
C ASP A 133 -4.45 -8.20 -2.07
N LEU A 134 -4.33 -6.87 -2.04
CA LEU A 134 -3.62 -6.13 -1.00
C LEU A 134 -4.59 -5.42 -0.05
N SER A 135 -4.12 -5.26 1.18
CA SER A 135 -4.74 -4.46 2.22
C SER A 135 -3.69 -3.58 2.88
N LEU A 136 -4.07 -2.35 3.21
CA LEU A 136 -3.26 -1.45 4.01
C LEU A 136 -3.44 -1.81 5.49
N GLY A 137 -2.33 -2.14 6.15
CA GLY A 137 -2.25 -2.20 7.60
C GLY A 137 -1.98 -0.82 8.18
N ASP A 138 -2.99 -0.25 8.83
CA ASP A 138 -2.89 0.98 9.59
C ASP A 138 -3.64 0.81 10.93
N SER A 139 -3.01 1.22 12.02
CA SER A 139 -3.60 1.20 13.37
C SER A 139 -3.38 2.54 14.04
N ALA A 140 -4.05 3.58 13.55
CA ALA A 140 -4.13 4.88 14.22
C ALA A 140 -2.76 5.41 14.68
N ASN A 141 -1.77 5.37 13.77
CA ASN A 141 -0.38 5.77 14.02
C ASN A 141 0.41 4.93 15.05
N LYS A 142 -0.12 3.81 15.53
CA LYS A 142 0.62 2.91 16.44
C LYS A 142 1.76 2.17 15.74
N TYR A 143 1.59 1.89 14.45
CA TYR A 143 2.57 1.20 13.63
C TYR A 143 2.89 2.04 12.40
N HIS A 144 4.10 1.90 11.86
CA HIS A 144 4.38 2.35 10.50
C HIS A 144 3.40 1.68 9.53
N LYS A 145 3.02 2.38 8.47
CA LYS A 145 2.15 1.82 7.45
C LYS A 145 2.84 0.66 6.76
N PHE A 146 2.07 -0.39 6.52
CA PHE A 146 2.54 -1.56 5.80
C PHE A 146 1.43 -2.10 4.90
N TRP A 147 1.83 -2.79 3.85
CA TRP A 147 0.93 -3.51 2.96
C TRP A 147 1.03 -4.99 3.26
N HIS A 148 -0.11 -5.68 3.22
CA HIS A 148 -0.15 -7.12 3.39
C HIS A 148 -1.10 -7.77 2.39
N LEU A 149 -0.84 -9.03 2.07
CA LEU A 149 -1.76 -9.86 1.28
C LEU A 149 -3.03 -10.08 2.09
N LYS A 150 -4.18 -10.10 1.42
CA LYS A 150 -5.47 -10.45 2.05
C LYS A 150 -5.51 -11.87 2.62
N SER A 151 -4.66 -12.76 2.09
CA SER A 151 -4.45 -14.10 2.64
C SER A 151 -3.78 -14.09 4.02
N VAL A 152 -3.12 -12.98 4.39
CA VAL A 152 -2.54 -12.77 5.71
C VAL A 152 -3.47 -11.83 6.49
N SER A 153 -4.14 -12.36 7.52
CA SER A 153 -5.11 -11.57 8.27
C SER A 153 -4.44 -10.46 9.08
N PHE A 154 -5.05 -9.28 9.13
CA PHE A 154 -4.54 -8.19 9.96
C PHE A 154 -4.49 -8.57 11.45
N SER A 155 -5.44 -9.38 11.92
CA SER A 155 -5.48 -9.86 13.30
C SER A 155 -4.25 -10.68 13.67
N ASP A 156 -3.75 -11.51 12.77
CA ASP A 156 -2.55 -12.32 13.03
C ASP A 156 -1.30 -11.45 13.05
N ILE A 157 -1.19 -10.50 12.11
CA ILE A 157 -0.11 -9.50 12.10
C ILE A 157 -0.12 -8.68 13.40
N ALA A 158 -1.28 -8.15 13.79
CA ALA A 158 -1.44 -7.36 15.00
C ALA A 158 -1.11 -8.16 16.27
N ARG A 159 -1.42 -9.46 16.29
CA ARG A 159 -1.06 -10.36 17.40
C ARG A 159 0.46 -10.53 17.50
N VAL A 160 1.12 -10.84 16.37
CA VAL A 160 2.59 -10.94 16.29
C VAL A 160 3.25 -9.65 16.78
N LEU A 161 2.79 -8.49 16.28
CA LEU A 161 3.31 -7.19 16.70
C LEU A 161 3.08 -6.91 18.19
N LYS A 162 1.93 -7.29 18.74
CA LYS A 162 1.63 -7.11 20.17
C LYS A 162 2.54 -7.96 21.06
N ILE A 163 2.77 -9.22 20.70
CA ILE A 163 3.66 -10.13 21.44
C ILE A 163 5.10 -9.61 21.35
N ALA A 164 5.56 -9.29 20.13
CA ALA A 164 6.90 -8.74 19.92
C ALA A 164 7.12 -7.46 20.74
N HIS A 165 6.17 -6.53 20.70
CA HIS A 165 6.23 -5.28 21.47
C HIS A 165 6.26 -5.54 22.99
N LYS A 166 5.46 -6.48 23.49
CA LYS A 166 5.50 -6.88 24.92
C LYS A 166 6.88 -7.43 25.30
N LYS A 167 7.45 -8.33 24.50
CA LYS A 167 8.78 -8.90 24.77
C LYS A 167 9.89 -7.86 24.76
N LEU A 168 9.81 -6.88 23.84
CA LEU A 168 10.77 -5.77 23.78
C LEU A 168 10.62 -4.85 24.98
N LYS A 169 9.39 -4.57 25.43
CA LYS A 169 9.14 -3.76 26.62
C LYS A 169 9.62 -4.44 27.91
N ASP A 170 9.39 -5.75 28.05
CA ASP A 170 9.74 -6.50 29.26
C ASP A 170 11.26 -6.67 29.46
N LYS A 171 12.06 -6.56 28.40
CA LYS A 171 13.54 -6.72 28.49
C LYS A 171 14.31 -5.41 28.64
N GLU A 172 13.65 -4.24 28.56
CA GLU A 172 14.23 -2.87 28.66
C GLU A 172 15.48 -2.57 27.79
N ASP A 173 15.93 -3.52 26.96
CA ASP A 173 17.17 -3.49 26.17
C ASP A 173 16.99 -4.18 24.80
N THR A 174 18.00 -4.06 23.94
CA THR A 174 18.07 -4.63 22.60
C THR A 174 18.01 -6.17 22.61
N ILE A 175 17.21 -6.73 21.70
CA ILE A 175 17.07 -8.17 21.52
C ILE A 175 17.54 -8.51 20.10
N ALA A 176 18.39 -9.53 19.96
CA ALA A 176 18.75 -10.06 18.65
C ALA A 176 17.49 -10.56 17.91
N GLU A 177 17.35 -10.22 16.64
CA GLU A 177 16.18 -10.54 15.81
C GLU A 177 15.77 -12.02 15.89
N MET A 178 16.74 -12.93 15.70
CA MET A 178 16.52 -14.38 15.78
C MET A 178 15.98 -14.83 17.14
N LYS A 179 16.37 -14.16 18.23
CA LYS A 179 15.85 -14.46 19.57
C LYS A 179 14.42 -13.96 19.72
N LEU A 180 14.13 -12.75 19.25
CA LEU A 180 12.78 -12.20 19.27
C LEU A 180 11.80 -13.08 18.47
N VAL A 181 12.20 -13.54 17.28
CA VAL A 181 11.38 -14.43 16.45
C VAL A 181 11.07 -15.73 17.18
N ARG A 182 12.08 -16.39 17.79
CA ARG A 182 11.87 -17.61 18.58
C ARG A 182 10.94 -17.40 19.76
N ASP A 183 11.14 -16.31 20.51
CA ASP A 183 10.33 -15.99 21.68
C ASP A 183 8.86 -15.74 21.28
N VAL A 184 8.63 -15.03 20.18
CA VAL A 184 7.28 -14.78 19.64
C VAL A 184 6.63 -16.07 19.14
N GLN A 185 7.38 -16.92 18.44
CA GLN A 185 6.87 -18.23 17.99
C GLN A 185 6.46 -19.11 19.17
N ALA A 186 7.29 -19.18 20.22
CA ALA A 186 6.98 -19.95 21.41
C ALA A 186 5.67 -19.50 22.07
N ASP A 187 5.48 -18.19 22.24
CA ASP A 187 4.24 -17.62 22.81
C ASP A 187 3.02 -17.92 21.91
N LEU A 188 3.15 -17.80 20.59
CA LEU A 188 2.07 -18.13 19.66
C LEU A 188 1.66 -19.61 19.73
N LYS A 189 2.61 -20.53 19.91
CA LYS A 189 2.32 -21.96 20.10
C LYS A 189 1.61 -22.22 21.43
N ALA A 190 2.03 -21.53 22.50
CA ALA A 190 1.38 -21.64 23.81
C ALA A 190 -0.08 -21.18 23.76
N ASP A 191 -0.39 -20.19 22.91
CA ASP A 191 -1.74 -19.69 22.66
C ASP A 191 -2.56 -20.59 21.69
N GLY A 192 -2.03 -21.75 21.29
CA GLY A 192 -2.74 -22.75 20.48
C GLY A 192 -2.68 -22.56 18.96
N TYR A 193 -1.79 -21.69 18.46
CA TYR A 193 -1.61 -21.47 17.03
C TYR A 193 -0.52 -22.37 16.46
N ASN A 194 -0.90 -23.21 15.49
CA ASN A 194 0.03 -23.98 14.66
C ASN A 194 0.11 -23.33 13.29
N TYR A 195 1.34 -23.17 12.78
CA TYR A 195 1.66 -22.62 11.47
C TYR A 195 2.34 -23.67 10.61
#